data_AF-A0A3D2TNN5-F1
#
_entry.id   AF-A0A3D2TNN5-F1
#
_cell.length_a   1.000
_cell.length_b   1.000
_cell.length_c   1.000
_cell.angle_alpha   90.00
_cell.angle_beta   90.00
_cell.angle_gamma   90.00
#
_symmetry.space_group_name_H-M   'P 1'
#
loop_
_entity.id
_entity.type
_entity.pdbx_description
1 polymer ?
#
loop_
_entity_poly.entity_id
_entity_poly.type
_entity_poly.pdbx_seq_one_letter_code
_entity_poly.pdbx_strand_id
1 'polypeptide(L)'
;MSVQEITVQDDSDFRPIGCAIAPDGSLWTSLLSEKGDPATGRRFFFSQLGSRCAHCHRHSGRGGLIGPDLTRIAESNTRKKIITSMLLPDRDIAPSYQSWVLQTQEGKTFSALKLHKSGNGGKEFYSDSEGKVFKLDSQEIEYREPSQISIMPQGLLSGQARGGVGIACAGMPLSRWMTIA
;
A
#
# COMPACT_ATOMS: atom_id res chain seq x y z
N MET A 1 35.98 -10.54 16.30
CA MET A 1 34.74 -9.75 16.33
C MET A 1 34.98 -8.54 15.43
N SER A 2 34.62 -8.67 14.15
CA SER A 2 34.83 -7.63 13.14
C SER A 2 33.45 -7.11 12.75
N VAL A 3 33.21 -5.83 13.02
CA VAL A 3 32.02 -5.10 12.63
C VAL A 3 32.12 -4.88 11.13
N GLN A 4 31.26 -5.55 10.34
CA GLN A 4 31.15 -5.24 8.93
C GLN A 4 30.24 -4.02 8.78
N GLU A 5 30.87 -2.91 8.41
CA GLU A 5 30.28 -1.67 7.99
C GLU A 5 29.44 -1.91 6.72
N ILE A 6 28.13 -1.72 6.81
CA ILE A 6 27.22 -1.82 5.64
C ILE A 6 27.20 -0.45 4.97
N THR A 7 28.04 -0.30 3.95
CA THR A 7 28.00 0.84 3.03
C THR A 7 26.80 0.66 2.10
N VAL A 8 25.80 1.54 2.20
CA VAL A 8 24.67 1.60 1.26
C VAL A 8 25.16 2.22 -0.05
N GLN A 9 25.49 1.38 -1.03
CA GLN A 9 25.76 1.80 -2.40
C GLN A 9 24.71 1.21 -3.34
N ASP A 10 23.95 2.13 -3.95
CA ASP A 10 23.14 2.04 -5.17
C ASP A 10 22.13 0.87 -5.30
N ASP A 11 20.84 1.24 -5.32
CA ASP A 11 19.60 0.44 -5.39
C ASP A 11 19.46 -0.41 -6.70
N SER A 12 20.48 -1.15 -7.11
CA SER A 12 20.49 -1.97 -8.33
C SER A 12 19.90 -3.38 -8.13
N ASP A 13 19.82 -3.87 -6.89
CA ASP A 13 19.33 -5.21 -6.56
C ASP A 13 17.87 -5.25 -6.08
N PHE A 14 17.10 -4.19 -6.34
CA PHE A 14 15.71 -4.12 -5.94
C PHE A 14 14.83 -5.10 -6.74
N ARG A 15 14.54 -6.27 -6.16
CA ARG A 15 13.53 -7.22 -6.65
C ARG A 15 12.34 -7.33 -5.67
N PRO A 16 11.20 -6.66 -5.92
CA PRO A 16 9.99 -6.84 -5.14
C PRO A 16 9.46 -8.25 -5.34
N ILE A 17 9.36 -8.98 -4.24
CA ILE A 17 8.76 -10.31 -4.18
C ILE A 17 7.26 -10.13 -4.38
N GLY A 18 6.76 -10.47 -5.58
CA GLY A 18 5.33 -10.47 -5.88
C GLY A 18 4.84 -9.24 -6.65
N CYS A 19 4.56 -9.47 -7.94
CA CYS A 19 3.71 -8.66 -8.82
C CYS A 19 4.25 -7.37 -9.46
N ALA A 20 5.55 -7.10 -9.48
CA ALA A 20 6.03 -5.97 -10.27
C ALA A 20 7.40 -6.14 -10.93
N ILE A 21 7.87 -7.35 -11.22
CA ILE A 21 9.11 -7.54 -12.00
C ILE A 21 8.99 -8.80 -12.87
N ALA A 22 9.16 -8.65 -14.18
CA ALA A 22 9.51 -9.77 -15.07
C ALA A 22 10.93 -10.24 -14.71
N PRO A 23 11.33 -11.51 -14.92
CA PRO A 23 12.63 -12.04 -14.45
C PRO A 23 13.88 -11.22 -14.85
N ASP A 24 13.74 -10.38 -15.88
CA ASP A 24 14.73 -9.42 -16.41
C ASP A 24 14.72 -8.01 -15.78
N GLY A 25 13.80 -7.70 -14.86
CA GLY A 25 13.70 -6.39 -14.18
C GLY A 25 12.64 -5.41 -14.69
N SER A 26 11.87 -5.72 -15.75
CA SER A 26 11.29 -4.68 -16.63
C SER A 26 9.91 -4.05 -16.31
N LEU A 27 9.27 -4.28 -15.16
CA LEU A 27 7.90 -3.77 -14.93
C LEU A 27 7.82 -2.31 -14.43
N TRP A 28 8.80 -1.86 -13.65
CA TRP A 28 8.82 -0.50 -13.07
C TRP A 28 9.27 0.57 -14.06
N THR A 29 10.28 0.25 -14.87
CA THR A 29 10.88 1.18 -15.83
C THR A 29 9.87 1.58 -16.91
N SER A 30 9.03 0.64 -17.34
CA SER A 30 7.94 0.88 -18.30
C SER A 30 6.92 1.87 -17.74
N LEU A 31 6.47 1.68 -16.49
CA LEU A 31 5.54 2.60 -15.82
C LEU A 31 6.08 4.03 -15.65
N LEU A 32 7.40 4.19 -15.54
CA LEU A 32 8.05 5.51 -15.43
C LEU A 32 8.21 6.20 -16.79
N SER A 33 8.31 5.43 -17.87
CA SER A 33 8.62 5.91 -19.21
C SER A 33 7.38 6.35 -19.99
N GLU A 34 6.20 5.78 -19.69
CA GLU A 34 4.96 6.13 -20.38
C GLU A 34 4.41 7.49 -19.94
N LYS A 35 3.77 8.23 -20.85
CA LYS A 35 3.01 9.43 -20.47
C LYS A 35 1.67 9.00 -19.87
N GLY A 36 1.40 9.39 -18.63
CA GLY A 36 0.12 9.09 -17.98
C GLY A 36 -1.05 9.85 -18.61
N ASP A 37 -2.21 9.19 -18.72
CA ASP A 37 -3.49 9.81 -19.07
C ASP A 37 -4.27 10.18 -17.78
N PRO A 38 -4.46 11.48 -17.48
CA PRO A 38 -5.20 11.92 -16.30
C PRO A 38 -6.63 11.39 -16.24
N ALA A 39 -7.31 11.20 -17.39
CA ALA A 39 -8.67 10.68 -17.42
C ALA A 39 -8.70 9.20 -17.00
N THR A 40 -7.74 8.40 -17.49
CA THR A 40 -7.55 7.01 -17.04
C THR A 40 -7.18 6.94 -15.56
N GLY A 41 -6.23 7.75 -15.11
CA GLY A 41 -5.85 7.82 -13.69
C GLY A 41 -7.03 8.15 -12.77
N ARG A 42 -7.89 9.09 -13.18
CA ARG A 42 -9.11 9.43 -12.44
C ARG A 42 -10.09 8.27 -12.35
N ARG A 43 -10.33 7.56 -13.46
CA ARG A 43 -11.21 6.37 -13.46
C ARG A 43 -10.66 5.29 -12.55
N PHE A 44 -9.35 5.06 -12.59
CA PHE A 44 -8.68 4.10 -11.73
C PHE A 44 -8.82 4.45 -10.25
N PHE A 45 -8.50 5.69 -9.89
CA PHE A 45 -8.55 6.16 -8.51
C PHE A 45 -9.94 6.01 -7.87
N PHE A 46 -10.99 6.37 -8.61
CA PHE A 46 -12.38 6.30 -8.14
C PHE A 46 -13.09 4.98 -8.49
N SER A 47 -12.37 3.99 -9.03
CA SER A 47 -12.95 2.68 -9.34
C SER A 47 -13.36 1.94 -8.07
N GLN A 48 -14.52 1.31 -8.11
CA GLN A 48 -14.97 0.38 -7.06
C GLN A 48 -14.39 -1.04 -7.25
N LEU A 49 -13.84 -1.32 -8.42
CA LEU A 49 -13.20 -2.58 -8.80
C LEU A 49 -11.67 -2.42 -8.81
N GLY A 50 -10.94 -3.43 -8.34
CA GLY A 50 -9.47 -3.41 -8.25
C GLY A 50 -8.98 -2.67 -7.00
N SER A 51 -8.12 -1.66 -7.19
CA SER A 51 -7.29 -1.05 -6.14
C SER A 51 -8.03 -0.12 -5.17
N ARG A 52 -9.24 0.32 -5.51
CA ARG A 52 -10.16 1.09 -4.64
C ARG A 52 -9.49 2.26 -3.91
N CYS A 53 -8.62 3.02 -4.58
CA CYS A 53 -7.80 4.07 -3.96
C CYS A 53 -8.65 5.12 -3.20
N ALA A 54 -9.79 5.52 -3.79
CA ALA A 54 -10.73 6.46 -3.19
C ALA A 54 -11.43 5.95 -1.93
N HIS A 55 -11.33 4.66 -1.59
CA HIS A 55 -11.85 4.13 -0.33
C HIS A 55 -11.06 4.66 0.86
N CYS A 56 -9.74 4.74 0.74
CA CYS A 56 -8.86 5.20 1.81
C CYS A 56 -8.42 6.65 1.62
N HIS A 57 -8.20 7.09 0.38
CA HIS A 57 -7.61 8.38 0.06
C HIS A 57 -8.61 9.38 -0.51
N ARG A 58 -8.31 10.65 -0.29
CA ARG A 58 -9.06 11.77 -0.85
C ARG A 58 -8.37 12.33 -2.09
N HIS A 59 -9.17 12.83 -3.03
CA HIS A 59 -8.71 13.67 -4.14
C HIS A 59 -9.79 14.70 -4.49
N SER A 60 -9.44 15.98 -4.51
CA SER A 60 -10.33 17.11 -4.75
C SER A 60 -11.60 17.05 -3.89
N GLY A 61 -11.44 16.78 -2.59
CA GLY A 61 -12.57 16.74 -1.65
C GLY A 61 -13.40 15.44 -1.69
N ARG A 62 -13.08 14.46 -2.54
CA ARG A 62 -13.83 13.18 -2.65
C ARG A 62 -12.98 11.97 -2.26
N GLY A 63 -13.57 11.01 -1.55
CA GLY A 63 -12.92 9.77 -1.13
C GLY A 63 -12.82 9.63 0.39
N GLY A 64 -12.01 8.68 0.85
CA GLY A 64 -11.79 8.36 2.26
C GLY A 64 -10.85 9.31 2.99
N LEU A 65 -10.79 9.13 4.32
CA LEU A 65 -9.95 9.91 5.25
C LEU A 65 -9.00 9.03 6.07
N ILE A 66 -8.82 7.77 5.66
CA ILE A 66 -7.92 6.82 6.33
C ILE A 66 -6.48 7.16 5.95
N GLY A 67 -6.23 7.31 4.65
CA GLY A 67 -4.94 7.71 4.10
C GLY A 67 -4.85 9.22 3.84
N PRO A 68 -3.67 9.72 3.47
CA PRO A 68 -3.45 11.12 3.12
C PRO A 68 -4.32 11.58 1.94
N ASP A 69 -4.61 12.89 1.90
CA ASP A 69 -5.17 13.54 0.73
C ASP A 69 -4.12 13.58 -0.40
N LEU A 70 -4.47 13.00 -1.55
CA LEU A 70 -3.59 12.89 -2.71
C LEU A 70 -3.84 13.97 -3.76
N THR A 71 -4.63 15.01 -3.46
CA THR A 71 -4.95 16.10 -4.39
C THR A 71 -3.70 16.77 -4.94
N ARG A 72 -2.71 17.02 -4.07
CA ARG A 72 -1.46 17.73 -4.38
C ARG A 72 -0.22 16.85 -4.23
N ILE A 73 -0.39 15.53 -4.29
CA ILE A 73 0.71 14.58 -4.02
C ILE A 73 1.91 14.77 -4.96
N ALA A 74 1.66 15.18 -6.20
CA ALA A 74 2.69 15.43 -7.21
C ALA A 74 3.55 16.67 -6.92
N GLU A 75 3.14 17.55 -6.02
CA GLU A 75 3.92 18.74 -5.66
C GLU A 75 5.00 18.42 -4.61
N SER A 76 4.77 17.41 -3.77
CA SER A 76 5.67 17.02 -2.69
C SER A 76 6.39 15.69 -2.95
N ASN A 77 6.04 14.97 -4.01
CA ASN A 77 6.61 13.65 -4.31
C ASN A 77 6.94 13.50 -5.80
N THR A 78 8.03 12.79 -6.09
CA THR A 78 8.38 12.40 -7.45
C THR A 78 7.48 11.29 -7.96
N ARG A 79 7.33 11.19 -9.28
CA ARG A 79 6.62 10.08 -9.93
C ARG A 79 7.15 8.71 -9.48
N LYS A 80 8.48 8.56 -9.39
CA LYS A 80 9.13 7.35 -8.88
C LYS A 80 8.63 7.04 -7.47
N LYS A 81 8.65 8.02 -6.56
CA LYS A 81 8.20 7.82 -5.18
C LYS A 81 6.74 7.38 -5.09
N ILE A 82 5.84 8.01 -5.84
CA ILE A 82 4.41 7.67 -5.85
C ILE A 82 4.18 6.24 -6.33
N ILE A 83 4.76 5.86 -7.47
CA ILE A 83 4.65 4.50 -8.00
C ILE A 83 5.27 3.51 -7.01
N THR A 84 6.37 3.88 -6.36
CA THR A 84 7.00 3.04 -5.35
C THR A 84 6.12 2.79 -4.15
N SER A 85 5.45 3.81 -3.63
CA SER A 85 4.50 3.63 -2.55
C SER A 85 3.33 2.72 -2.95
N MET A 86 2.81 2.83 -4.18
CA MET A 86 1.69 1.99 -4.64
C MET A 86 2.05 0.50 -4.77
N LEU A 87 3.29 0.21 -5.19
CA LEU A 87 3.76 -1.15 -5.42
C LEU A 87 4.40 -1.78 -4.18
N LEU A 88 4.86 -0.95 -3.24
CA LEU A 88 5.48 -1.35 -1.98
C LEU A 88 4.93 -0.52 -0.79
N PRO A 89 3.64 -0.70 -0.44
CA PRO A 89 3.03 -0.03 0.69
C PRO A 89 3.82 -0.07 2.01
N ASP A 90 4.47 -1.21 2.27
CA ASP A 90 5.14 -1.50 3.54
C ASP A 90 6.54 -0.88 3.64
N ARG A 91 7.14 -0.47 2.51
CA ARG A 91 8.55 -0.04 2.48
C ARG A 91 8.78 1.27 3.22
N ASP A 92 7.81 2.18 3.15
CA ASP A 92 7.92 3.49 3.77
C ASP A 92 6.55 3.95 4.27
N ILE A 93 6.28 3.60 5.53
CA ILE A 93 5.07 3.97 6.25
C ILE A 93 5.37 5.24 7.03
N ALA A 94 4.75 6.36 6.64
CA ALA A 94 4.91 7.60 7.38
C ALA A 94 4.36 7.43 8.82
N PRO A 95 5.03 7.97 9.86
CA PRO A 95 4.65 7.72 11.26
C PRO A 95 3.20 8.04 11.61
N SER A 96 2.60 9.04 10.95
CA SER A 96 1.18 9.40 11.15
C SER A 96 0.19 8.40 10.56
N TYR A 97 0.65 7.48 9.71
CA TYR A 97 -0.14 6.42 9.09
C TYR A 97 0.32 5.02 9.54
N GLN A 98 1.12 4.96 10.61
CA GLN A 98 1.57 3.74 11.24
C GLN A 98 0.37 2.98 11.83
N SER A 99 0.15 1.76 11.35
CA SER A 99 -0.87 0.87 11.91
C SER A 99 -0.36 0.20 13.17
N TRP A 100 -1.29 -0.17 14.05
CA TRP A 100 -1.01 -0.77 15.35
C TRP A 100 -1.75 -2.10 15.46
N VAL A 101 -1.04 -3.09 15.97
CA VAL A 101 -1.65 -4.31 16.51
C VAL A 101 -1.94 -4.05 17.98
N LEU A 102 -3.21 -4.17 18.36
CA LEU A 102 -3.71 -3.88 19.70
C LEU A 102 -4.30 -5.16 20.27
N GLN A 103 -3.96 -5.49 21.52
CA GLN A 103 -4.62 -6.55 22.26
C GLN A 103 -5.26 -5.95 23.52
N THR A 104 -6.55 -6.22 23.69
CA THR A 104 -7.29 -5.80 24.89
C THR A 104 -7.15 -6.84 25.99
N GLN A 105 -7.39 -6.43 27.25
CA GLN A 105 -7.44 -7.33 28.40
C GLN A 105 -8.48 -8.46 28.27
N GLU A 106 -9.51 -8.28 27.43
CA GLU A 106 -10.49 -9.32 27.10
C GLU A 106 -9.98 -10.34 26.06
N GLY A 107 -8.73 -10.24 25.61
CA GLY A 107 -8.13 -11.11 24.60
C GLY A 107 -8.50 -10.79 23.15
N LYS A 108 -9.22 -9.69 22.87
CA LYS A 108 -9.50 -9.27 21.50
C LYS A 108 -8.29 -8.60 20.86
N THR A 109 -8.00 -8.98 19.62
CA THR A 109 -6.92 -8.39 18.81
C THR A 109 -7.47 -7.54 17.70
N PHE A 110 -6.91 -6.34 17.52
CA PHE A 110 -7.25 -5.39 16.46
C PHE A 110 -6.00 -5.03 15.66
N SER A 111 -6.16 -4.81 14.36
CA SER A 111 -5.14 -4.18 13.51
C SER A 111 -5.74 -2.92 12.90
N ALA A 112 -5.25 -1.75 13.32
CA ALA A 112 -5.89 -0.50 12.96
C ALA A 112 -4.94 0.70 13.02
N LEU A 113 -5.26 1.72 12.23
CA LEU A 113 -4.59 3.02 12.25
C LEU A 113 -5.13 3.88 13.39
N LYS A 114 -4.24 4.45 14.20
CA LYS A 114 -4.63 5.42 15.24
C LYS A 114 -5.01 6.76 14.60
N LEU A 115 -6.19 7.26 14.92
CA LEU A 115 -6.68 8.54 14.43
C LEU A 115 -6.26 9.67 15.37
N HIS A 116 -5.83 10.79 14.81
CA HIS A 116 -5.58 12.04 15.56
C HIS A 116 -6.91 12.73 15.91
N LYS A 117 -7.78 12.04 16.65
CA LYS A 117 -8.96 12.61 17.29
C LYS A 117 -8.70 12.72 18.78
N SER A 118 -8.92 13.91 19.35
CA SER A 118 -8.83 14.11 20.79
C SER A 118 -10.02 13.41 21.45
N GLY A 119 -9.75 12.34 22.21
CA GLY A 119 -10.73 11.74 23.10
C GLY A 119 -10.62 12.38 24.47
N ASN A 120 -11.74 12.85 25.01
CA ASN A 120 -11.81 13.19 26.43
C ASN A 120 -11.79 11.89 27.26
N GLY A 121 -11.04 11.91 28.35
CA GLY A 121 -11.04 10.83 29.35
C GLY A 121 -10.35 9.53 28.91
N GLY A 122 -9.18 9.61 28.24
CA GLY A 122 -8.35 8.43 27.95
C GLY A 122 -8.86 7.56 26.79
N LYS A 123 -9.75 8.07 25.94
CA LYS A 123 -10.27 7.31 24.79
C LYS A 123 -9.40 7.49 23.56
N GLU A 124 -9.06 6.38 22.93
CA GLU A 124 -8.31 6.34 21.68
C GLU A 124 -9.23 5.93 20.53
N PHE A 125 -9.07 6.60 19.38
CA PHE A 125 -9.84 6.31 18.17
C PHE A 125 -8.95 5.63 17.15
N TYR A 126 -9.48 4.59 16.52
CA TYR A 126 -8.79 3.82 15.51
C TYR A 126 -9.69 3.61 14.29
N SER A 127 -9.08 3.40 13.12
CA SER A 127 -9.75 2.97 11.89
C SER A 127 -9.13 1.68 11.40
N ASP A 128 -9.95 0.66 11.13
CA ASP A 128 -9.49 -0.55 10.46
C ASP A 128 -9.37 -0.34 8.93
N SER A 129 -8.95 -1.41 8.24
CA SER A 129 -8.75 -1.42 6.78
C SER A 129 -10.04 -1.29 5.97
N GLU A 130 -11.21 -1.49 6.58
CA GLU A 130 -12.52 -1.26 5.95
C GLU A 130 -13.02 0.18 6.16
N GLY A 131 -12.26 0.99 6.89
CA GLY A 131 -12.64 2.36 7.25
C GLY A 131 -13.63 2.45 8.40
N LYS A 132 -13.89 1.34 9.11
CA LYS A 132 -14.73 1.37 10.29
C LYS A 132 -13.93 1.97 11.44
N VAL A 133 -14.48 3.04 11.99
CA VAL A 133 -13.91 3.73 13.15
C VAL A 133 -14.44 3.08 14.43
N PHE A 134 -13.54 2.74 15.33
CA PHE A 134 -13.87 2.28 16.67
C PHE A 134 -13.09 3.05 17.73
N LYS A 135 -13.51 2.90 18.98
CA LYS A 135 -12.88 3.51 20.13
C LYS A 135 -12.50 2.44 21.14
N LEU A 136 -11.38 2.62 21.80
CA LEU A 136 -10.94 1.81 22.94
C LEU A 136 -10.58 2.74 24.09
N ASP A 137 -10.83 2.31 25.32
CA ASP A 137 -10.22 2.98 26.46
C ASP A 137 -8.73 2.63 26.51
N SER A 138 -7.86 3.62 26.71
CA SER A 138 -6.42 3.39 26.83
C SER A 138 -6.07 2.39 27.93
N GLN A 139 -6.90 2.28 28.96
CA GLN A 139 -6.71 1.34 30.07
C GLN A 139 -7.10 -0.10 29.68
N GLU A 140 -8.04 -0.29 28.76
CA GLU A 140 -8.46 -1.62 28.29
C GLU A 140 -7.42 -2.28 27.38
N ILE A 141 -6.46 -1.51 26.87
CA ILE A 141 -5.41 -2.00 25.97
C ILE A 141 -4.25 -2.54 26.79
N GLU A 142 -4.08 -3.85 26.75
CA GLU A 142 -3.01 -4.57 27.44
C GLU A 142 -1.67 -4.43 26.69
N TYR A 143 -1.71 -4.54 25.36
CA TYR A 143 -0.53 -4.52 24.50
C TYR A 143 -0.75 -3.72 23.22
N ARG A 144 0.29 -3.00 22.79
CA ARG A 144 0.34 -2.21 21.55
C ARG A 144 1.66 -2.44 20.85
N GLU A 145 1.62 -2.74 19.57
CA GLU A 145 2.82 -2.87 18.74
C GLU A 145 2.62 -2.18 17.38
N PRO A 146 3.60 -1.38 16.92
CA PRO A 146 3.55 -0.83 15.57
C PRO A 146 3.71 -1.96 14.54
N SER A 147 2.76 -2.04 13.61
CA SER A 147 2.77 -3.03 12.52
C SER A 147 3.81 -2.69 11.45
N GLN A 148 4.66 -3.62 11.08
CA GLN A 148 5.53 -3.42 9.90
C GLN A 148 4.76 -3.51 8.57
N ILE A 149 3.49 -3.93 8.62
CA ILE A 149 2.59 -4.01 7.49
C ILE A 149 1.72 -2.76 7.44
N SER A 150 1.64 -2.14 6.27
CA SER A 150 0.82 -0.98 5.97
C SER A 150 -0.66 -1.32 5.93
N ILE A 151 -1.51 -0.36 6.31
CA ILE A 151 -2.96 -0.46 6.10
C ILE A 151 -3.34 -0.34 4.62
N MET A 152 -2.44 0.20 3.80
CA MET A 152 -2.64 0.23 2.35
C MET A 152 -2.40 -1.19 1.80
N PRO A 153 -3.38 -1.77 1.08
CA PRO A 153 -3.27 -3.15 0.61
C PRO A 153 -2.09 -3.35 -0.35
N GLN A 154 -1.54 -4.57 -0.36
CA GLN A 154 -0.59 -5.02 -1.36
C GLN A 154 -1.30 -5.39 -2.68
N GLY A 155 -0.53 -5.49 -3.77
CA GLY A 155 -1.07 -5.98 -5.06
C GLY A 155 -2.08 -5.05 -5.73
N LEU A 156 -2.04 -3.75 -5.42
CA LEU A 156 -2.97 -2.76 -5.98
C LEU A 156 -2.96 -2.75 -7.51
N LEU A 157 -1.83 -3.05 -8.15
CA LEU A 157 -1.69 -3.01 -9.61
C LEU A 157 -1.91 -4.39 -10.28
N SER A 158 -2.10 -5.46 -9.52
CA SER A 158 -2.18 -6.83 -10.02
C SER A 158 -3.46 -7.12 -10.82
N GLY A 159 -4.55 -6.41 -10.56
CA GLY A 159 -5.87 -6.74 -11.13
C GLY A 159 -6.18 -6.17 -12.52
N GLN A 160 -5.23 -5.55 -13.23
CA GLN A 160 -5.58 -4.68 -14.37
C GLN A 160 -4.68 -4.78 -15.63
N ALA A 161 -4.02 -5.90 -15.85
CA ALA A 161 -3.44 -6.18 -17.17
C ALA A 161 -4.57 -6.23 -18.23
N ARG A 162 -4.68 -5.17 -19.04
CA ARG A 162 -5.59 -5.10 -20.20
C ARG A 162 -5.12 -6.11 -21.25
N GLY A 163 -5.98 -7.08 -21.55
CA GLY A 163 -5.71 -8.12 -22.55
C GLY A 163 -5.08 -9.37 -21.95
N GLY A 164 -5.92 -10.30 -21.52
CA GLY A 164 -5.62 -11.74 -21.48
C GLY A 164 -4.24 -12.17 -21.01
N VAL A 165 -3.77 -11.73 -19.83
CA VAL A 165 -2.75 -12.47 -19.09
C VAL A 165 -3.21 -12.56 -17.64
N GLY A 166 -3.84 -13.70 -17.33
CA GLY A 166 -4.08 -14.09 -15.96
C GLY A 166 -2.74 -14.21 -15.24
N ILE A 167 -2.65 -13.59 -14.06
CA ILE A 167 -1.58 -13.82 -13.11
C ILE A 167 -1.77 -15.24 -12.58
N ALA A 168 -1.18 -16.21 -13.29
CA ALA A 168 -0.95 -17.55 -12.76
C ALA A 168 0.44 -17.54 -12.12
N CYS A 169 0.53 -17.09 -10.87
CA CYS A 169 1.62 -17.47 -10.00
C CYS A 169 1.41 -18.93 -9.55
N ALA A 170 1.61 -19.88 -10.47
CA ALA A 170 1.86 -21.28 -10.15
C ALA A 170 2.50 -21.94 -11.38
N GLY A 171 3.73 -22.44 -11.21
CA GLY A 171 4.63 -22.80 -12.32
C GLY A 171 4.05 -23.74 -13.37
N MET A 172 4.33 -23.41 -14.65
CA MET A 172 4.37 -24.37 -15.75
C MET A 172 5.50 -23.96 -16.73
N PRO A 173 6.25 -24.93 -17.30
CA PRO A 173 7.39 -24.66 -18.16
C PRO A 173 6.99 -24.08 -19.53
N LEU A 174 7.88 -23.24 -20.07
CA LEU A 174 7.78 -22.41 -21.28
C LEU A 174 7.59 -23.15 -22.63
N SER A 175 7.25 -24.43 -22.66
CA SER A 175 7.24 -25.22 -23.90
C SER A 175 5.89 -25.31 -24.64
N ARG A 176 4.87 -24.50 -24.30
CA ARG A 176 3.50 -24.73 -24.83
C ARG A 176 2.72 -23.54 -25.42
N TRP A 177 3.35 -22.42 -25.77
CA TRP A 177 2.64 -21.26 -26.33
C TRP A 177 3.13 -20.80 -27.72
N MET A 178 3.62 -21.73 -28.55
CA MET A 178 3.49 -21.54 -30.00
C MET A 178 2.07 -21.94 -30.40
N THR A 179 1.48 -21.13 -31.28
CA THR A 179 0.26 -21.30 -32.09
C THR A 179 -0.97 -20.44 -31.68
N ILE A 180 -1.35 -19.62 -32.66
CA ILE A 180 -2.68 -19.07 -33.01
C ILE A 180 -2.97 -17.60 -32.63
N ALA A 181 -2.89 -16.78 -33.71
CA ALA A 181 -3.58 -15.53 -34.05
C ALA A 181 -3.29 -14.24 -33.26
#